data_AF-A0A812E7W6-F1
#
_entry.id   AF-A0A812E7W6-F1
#
_cell.length_a   1.000
_cell.length_b   1.000
_cell.length_c   1.000
_cell.angle_alpha   90.00
_cell.angle_beta   90.00
_cell.angle_gamma   90.00
#
_symmetry.space_group_name_H-M   'P 1'
#
loop_
_entity.id
_entity.type
_entity.pdbx_description
1 polymer ?
#
loop_
_entity_poly.entity_id
_entity_poly.type
_entity_poly.pdbx_seq_one_letter_code
_entity_poly.pdbx_strand_id
1 'polypeptide(L)'
;MHEMTQDAMTYVRHCGRPDLFITFTCNPKWVEITRELFPGQQYSHRPDLIARVFRLQLRKLMDLILKGQVFGRAKCHMYTVEWQKRGLPHAHILLWLNDKVDANKIDDFISAEIPDLALDPFLHEIIKKNTQPLWRELRKKVMLVKRPHLHKGLPP
;
A
#
# COMPACT_ATOMS: atom_id res chain seq x y z
N MET A 1 -22.79 2.52 -3.57
CA MET A 1 -22.24 1.31 -4.24
C MET A 1 -22.45 1.35 -5.76
N HIS A 2 -23.60 1.80 -6.27
CA HIS A 2 -23.88 1.86 -7.72
C HIS A 2 -22.98 2.88 -8.49
N GLU A 3 -22.82 4.09 -7.97
CA GLU A 3 -21.99 5.14 -8.61
C GLU A 3 -20.51 4.75 -8.71
N MET A 4 -19.93 4.23 -7.64
CA MET A 4 -18.52 3.81 -7.65
C MET A 4 -18.24 2.66 -8.64
N THR A 5 -19.24 1.79 -8.86
CA THR A 5 -19.16 0.75 -9.89
C THR A 5 -19.29 1.35 -11.29
N GLN A 6 -20.16 2.34 -11.49
CA GLN A 6 -20.28 3.04 -12.77
C GLN A 6 -19.00 3.82 -13.11
N ASP A 7 -18.37 4.46 -12.13
CA ASP A 7 -17.09 5.13 -12.27
C ASP A 7 -15.98 4.12 -12.61
N ALA A 8 -15.91 2.99 -11.89
CA ALA A 8 -14.95 1.94 -12.19
C ALA A 8 -15.09 1.40 -13.62
N MET A 9 -16.33 1.17 -14.08
CA MET A 9 -16.61 0.73 -15.45
C MET A 9 -16.27 1.79 -16.49
N THR A 10 -16.42 3.08 -16.16
CA THR A 10 -16.04 4.19 -17.02
C THR A 10 -14.52 4.24 -17.22
N TYR A 11 -13.76 4.11 -16.15
CA TYR A 11 -12.30 3.98 -16.22
C TYR A 11 -11.86 2.75 -17.00
N VAL A 12 -12.49 1.58 -16.81
CA VAL A 12 -12.16 0.39 -17.58
C VAL A 12 -12.44 0.58 -19.07
N ARG A 13 -13.53 1.28 -19.42
CA ARG A 13 -13.84 1.63 -20.82
C ARG A 13 -12.80 2.56 -21.44
N HIS A 14 -12.32 3.58 -20.71
CA HIS A 14 -11.38 4.57 -21.25
C HIS A 14 -9.91 4.17 -21.15
N CYS A 15 -9.52 3.49 -20.07
CA CYS A 15 -8.15 3.10 -19.78
C CYS A 15 -7.84 1.62 -20.08
N GLY A 16 -8.85 0.78 -20.31
CA GLY A 16 -8.70 -0.67 -20.48
C GLY A 16 -8.59 -1.40 -19.14
N ARG A 17 -7.94 -2.57 -19.12
CA ARG A 17 -7.71 -3.36 -17.91
C ARG A 17 -6.62 -2.72 -17.02
N PRO A 18 -6.82 -2.63 -15.69
CA PRO A 18 -5.77 -2.15 -14.78
C PRO A 18 -4.57 -3.09 -14.78
N ASP A 19 -3.40 -2.51 -14.52
CA ASP A 19 -2.11 -3.21 -14.48
C ASP A 19 -1.79 -3.71 -13.08
N LEU A 20 -2.06 -2.90 -12.06
CA LEU A 20 -1.83 -3.26 -10.66
C LEU A 20 -3.11 -3.11 -9.84
N PHE A 21 -3.29 -4.06 -8.92
CA PHE A 21 -4.29 -4.04 -7.86
C PHE A 21 -3.57 -3.97 -6.51
N ILE A 22 -3.61 -2.82 -5.85
CA ILE A 22 -2.89 -2.58 -4.60
C ILE A 22 -3.88 -2.50 -3.44
N THR A 23 -3.52 -3.17 -2.35
CA THR A 23 -4.32 -3.35 -1.14
C THR A 23 -3.54 -2.69 0.00
N PHE A 24 -4.07 -1.58 0.53
CA PHE A 24 -3.43 -0.81 1.61
C PHE A 24 -4.27 -0.87 2.89
N THR A 25 -3.75 -1.55 3.91
CA THR A 25 -4.45 -1.80 5.17
C THR A 25 -3.95 -0.90 6.28
N CYS A 26 -4.86 -0.33 7.06
CA CYS A 26 -4.50 0.41 8.27
C CYS A 26 -3.80 -0.50 9.29
N ASN A 27 -2.70 -0.01 9.85
CA ASN A 27 -2.02 -0.67 10.97
C ASN A 27 -2.25 0.14 12.26
N PRO A 28 -3.01 -0.37 13.24
CA PRO A 28 -3.27 0.34 14.50
C PRO A 28 -2.01 0.53 15.36
N LYS A 29 -0.90 -0.17 15.05
CA LYS A 29 0.39 -0.04 15.73
C LYS A 29 1.27 1.09 15.18
N TRP A 30 0.78 1.89 14.23
CA TRP A 30 1.52 3.07 13.77
C TRP A 30 1.75 4.05 14.91
N VAL A 31 2.95 4.66 14.93
CA VAL A 31 3.37 5.54 16.02
C VAL A 31 2.47 6.77 16.13
N GLU A 32 1.96 7.26 15.01
CA GLU A 32 1.02 8.39 14.94
C GLU A 32 -0.32 8.08 15.60
N ILE A 33 -0.70 6.79 15.71
CA ILE A 33 -1.89 6.37 16.44
C ILE A 33 -1.52 6.17 17.91
N THR A 34 -0.51 5.37 18.20
CA THR A 34 -0.17 5.00 19.58
C THR A 34 0.24 6.19 20.43
N ARG A 35 0.87 7.21 19.84
CA ARG A 35 1.28 8.43 20.54
C ARG A 35 0.11 9.31 20.98
N GLU A 36 -0.99 9.28 20.23
CA GLU A 36 -2.17 10.14 20.45
C GLU A 36 -3.27 9.42 21.26
N LEU A 37 -3.04 8.16 21.64
CA LEU A 37 -3.93 7.42 22.54
C LEU A 37 -3.59 7.73 24.00
N PHE A 38 -4.61 8.00 24.80
CA PHE A 38 -4.45 8.14 26.25
C PHE A 38 -4.14 6.79 26.92
N PRO A 39 -3.50 6.77 28.11
CA PRO A 39 -3.29 5.55 28.87
C PRO A 39 -4.62 4.77 29.06
N GLY A 40 -4.62 3.48 28.70
CA GLY A 40 -5.81 2.62 28.76
C GLY A 40 -6.79 2.78 27.59
N GLN A 41 -6.59 3.74 26.69
CA GLN A 41 -7.42 3.92 25.50
C GLN A 41 -7.02 2.95 24.38
N GLN A 42 -8.02 2.30 23.76
CA GLN A 42 -7.81 1.47 22.58
C GLN A 42 -8.06 2.26 21.30
N TYR A 43 -7.42 1.85 20.21
CA TYR A 43 -7.61 2.47 18.90
C TYR A 43 -9.08 2.43 18.42
N SER A 44 -9.81 1.38 18.79
CA SER A 44 -11.24 1.21 18.50
C SER A 44 -12.10 2.31 19.13
N HIS A 45 -11.63 2.94 20.21
CA HIS A 45 -12.33 4.05 20.87
C HIS A 45 -12.10 5.39 20.15
N ARG A 46 -11.17 5.46 19.18
CA ARG A 46 -10.82 6.68 18.43
C ARG A 46 -10.85 6.45 16.91
N PRO A 47 -12.03 6.16 16.33
CA PRO A 47 -12.16 5.96 14.88
C PRO A 47 -11.81 7.22 14.08
N ASP A 48 -11.95 8.41 14.68
CA ASP A 48 -11.53 9.70 14.13
C ASP A 48 -10.00 9.75 13.90
N LEU A 49 -9.23 9.32 14.90
CA LEU A 49 -7.77 9.26 14.84
C LEU A 49 -7.32 8.26 13.78
N ILE A 50 -7.93 7.08 13.75
CA ILE A 50 -7.68 6.05 12.75
C ILE A 50 -7.95 6.57 11.34
N ALA A 51 -9.12 7.15 11.09
CA ALA A 51 -9.46 7.70 9.78
C ALA A 51 -8.47 8.78 9.33
N ARG A 52 -8.07 9.67 10.26
CA ARG A 52 -7.14 10.76 9.97
C ARG A 52 -5.74 10.25 9.65
N VAL A 53 -5.18 9.37 10.48
CA VAL A 53 -3.85 8.80 10.24
C VAL A 53 -3.84 7.96 8.97
N PHE A 54 -4.85 7.12 8.77
CA PHE A 54 -4.97 6.31 7.55
C PHE A 54 -5.01 7.19 6.29
N ARG A 55 -5.81 8.26 6.29
CA ARG A 55 -5.86 9.20 5.16
C ARG A 55 -4.51 9.84 4.87
N LEU A 56 -3.73 10.18 5.91
CA LEU A 56 -2.38 10.74 5.74
C LEU A 56 -1.42 9.71 5.15
N GLN A 57 -1.44 8.46 5.62
CA GLN A 57 -0.57 7.41 5.08
C GLN A 57 -0.99 7.03 3.64
N LEU A 58 -2.28 6.94 3.35
CA LEU A 58 -2.79 6.70 2.01
C LEU A 58 -2.37 7.81 1.05
N ARG A 59 -2.43 9.08 1.46
CA ARG A 59 -1.94 10.20 0.65
C ARG A 59 -0.45 10.08 0.36
N LYS A 60 0.38 9.78 1.36
CA LYS A 60 1.82 9.56 1.17
C LYS A 60 2.09 8.41 0.19
N LEU A 61 1.34 7.32 0.29
CA LEU A 61 1.44 6.21 -0.66
C LEU A 61 1.07 6.65 -2.08
N MET A 62 -0.03 7.37 -2.26
CA MET A 62 -0.45 7.88 -3.57
C MET A 62 0.55 8.88 -4.15
N ASP A 63 1.14 9.75 -3.32
CA ASP A 63 2.21 10.66 -3.75
C ASP A 63 3.45 9.88 -4.21
N LEU A 64 3.84 8.82 -3.50
CA LEU A 64 4.94 7.94 -3.90
C LEU A 64 4.64 7.24 -5.25
N ILE A 65 3.42 6.74 -5.43
CA ILE A 65 3.00 6.07 -6.66
C ILE A 65 2.95 7.03 -7.85
N LEU A 66 2.28 8.18 -7.69
CA LEU A 66 1.95 9.07 -8.81
C LEU A 66 3.05 10.09 -9.09
N LYS A 67 3.63 10.70 -8.05
CA LYS A 67 4.68 11.73 -8.19
C LYS A 67 6.06 11.08 -8.17
N GLY A 68 6.27 10.12 -7.27
CA GLY A 68 7.51 9.35 -7.20
C GLY A 68 7.66 8.33 -8.35
N GLN A 69 6.57 8.02 -9.06
CA GLN A 69 6.54 7.10 -10.20
C GLN A 69 7.22 5.76 -9.90
N VAL A 70 7.03 5.23 -8.69
CA VAL A 70 7.72 3.99 -8.25
C VAL A 70 7.35 2.76 -9.08
N PHE A 71 6.19 2.79 -9.75
CA PHE A 71 5.76 1.77 -10.70
C PHE A 71 5.86 2.24 -12.17
N GLY A 72 6.50 3.38 -12.42
CA GLY A 72 6.45 4.10 -13.70
C GLY A 72 5.32 5.13 -13.76
N ARG A 73 5.16 5.75 -14.93
CA ARG A 73 4.16 6.81 -15.15
C ARG A 73 2.74 6.23 -15.16
N ALA A 74 1.91 6.70 -14.24
CA ALA A 74 0.49 6.35 -14.21
C ALA A 74 -0.30 7.09 -15.30
N LYS A 75 -1.06 6.34 -16.10
CA LYS A 75 -2.04 6.87 -17.07
C LYS A 75 -3.30 7.35 -16.37
N CYS A 76 -3.84 6.51 -15.50
CA CYS A 76 -5.01 6.80 -14.68
C CYS A 76 -4.96 5.92 -13.42
N HIS A 77 -5.69 6.33 -12.39
CA HIS A 77 -5.79 5.59 -11.13
C HIS A 77 -7.17 5.80 -10.52
N MET A 78 -7.60 4.85 -9.70
CA MET A 78 -8.73 5.03 -8.80
C MET A 78 -8.46 4.30 -7.50
N TYR A 79 -9.12 4.70 -6.43
CA TYR A 79 -9.15 3.89 -5.23
C TYR A 79 -10.47 4.04 -4.48
N THR A 80 -10.82 3.02 -3.72
CA THR A 80 -11.94 3.02 -2.79
C THR A 80 -11.41 2.79 -1.38
N VAL A 81 -12.07 3.36 -0.38
CA VAL A 81 -11.75 3.11 1.04
C VAL A 81 -12.96 2.44 1.69
N GLU A 82 -12.74 1.29 2.29
CA GLU A 82 -13.74 0.47 2.95
C GLU A 82 -13.36 0.20 4.39
N TRP A 83 -14.34 0.13 5.28
CA TRP A 83 -14.13 -0.19 6.69
C TRP A 83 -14.36 -1.69 6.91
N GLN A 84 -13.33 -2.40 7.33
CA GLN A 84 -13.44 -3.83 7.63
C GLN A 84 -14.18 -4.07 8.95
N LYS A 85 -14.61 -5.32 9.21
CA LYS A 85 -15.41 -5.74 10.38
C LYS A 85 -14.83 -5.35 11.76
N ARG A 86 -13.55 -4.96 11.84
CA ARG A 86 -12.89 -4.49 13.07
C ARG A 86 -12.76 -2.97 13.16
N GLY A 87 -13.45 -2.23 12.31
CA GLY A 87 -13.41 -0.77 12.28
C GLY A 87 -12.06 -0.21 11.80
N LEU A 88 -11.29 -0.98 11.02
CA LEU A 88 -10.07 -0.48 10.40
C LEU A 88 -10.31 -0.21 8.92
N PRO A 89 -9.89 0.97 8.41
CA PRO A 89 -10.01 1.29 7.00
C PRO A 89 -8.99 0.50 6.17
N HIS A 90 -9.41 0.17 4.97
CA HIS A 90 -8.64 -0.51 3.95
C HIS A 90 -8.87 0.18 2.61
N ALA A 91 -7.84 0.33 1.80
CA ALA A 91 -7.95 0.93 0.47
C ALA A 91 -7.64 -0.08 -0.62
N HIS A 92 -8.54 -0.18 -1.59
CA HIS A 92 -8.32 -0.90 -2.85
C HIS A 92 -7.96 0.12 -3.92
N ILE A 93 -6.77 0.01 -4.49
CA ILE A 93 -6.21 0.95 -5.46
C ILE A 93 -6.02 0.21 -6.79
N LEU A 94 -6.58 0.75 -7.86
CA LEU A 94 -6.33 0.30 -9.23
C LEU A 94 -5.42 1.30 -9.93
N LEU A 95 -4.39 0.79 -10.59
CA LEU A 95 -3.42 1.59 -11.33
C LEU A 95 -3.34 1.13 -12.78
N TRP A 96 -3.40 2.08 -13.70
CA TRP A 96 -3.09 1.89 -15.12
C TRP A 96 -1.79 2.63 -15.42
N LEU A 97 -0.82 1.92 -15.95
CA LEU A 97 0.49 2.47 -16.29
C LEU A 97 0.53 2.81 -17.78
N ASN A 98 1.33 3.81 -18.13
CA ASN A 98 1.63 4.12 -19.53
C ASN A 98 2.38 2.95 -20.17
N ASP A 99 3.42 2.48 -19.48
CA ASP A 99 4.20 1.32 -19.87
C ASP A 99 3.64 0.10 -19.13
N LYS A 100 3.15 -0.87 -19.90
CA LYS A 100 2.56 -2.09 -19.36
C LYS A 100 3.61 -2.92 -18.61
N VAL A 101 3.21 -3.50 -17.48
CA VAL A 101 4.06 -4.44 -16.73
C VAL A 101 4.21 -5.71 -17.57
N ASP A 102 5.42 -5.95 -18.04
CA ASP A 102 5.82 -7.20 -18.69
C ASP A 102 5.95 -8.29 -17.62
N ALA A 103 5.54 -9.53 -17.96
CA ALA A 103 5.70 -10.70 -17.11
C ALA A 103 7.16 -10.87 -16.65
N ASN A 104 8.12 -10.55 -17.52
CA ASN A 104 9.55 -10.66 -17.22
C ASN A 104 10.07 -9.60 -16.24
N LYS A 105 9.28 -8.56 -15.95
CA LYS A 105 9.65 -7.44 -15.06
C LYS A 105 8.83 -7.41 -13.78
N ILE A 106 7.98 -8.41 -13.53
CA ILE A 106 7.11 -8.45 -12.34
C ILE A 106 7.92 -8.41 -11.05
N ASP A 107 9.05 -9.10 -11.01
CA ASP A 107 9.92 -9.20 -9.82
C ASP A 107 10.64 -7.87 -9.48
N ASP A 108 10.65 -6.91 -10.42
CA ASP A 108 11.13 -5.55 -10.15
C ASP A 108 10.11 -4.75 -9.32
N PHE A 109 8.82 -5.06 -9.45
CA PHE A 109 7.73 -4.32 -8.82
C PHE A 109 7.20 -4.99 -7.55
N ILE A 110 7.20 -6.33 -7.51
CA ILE A 110 6.58 -7.12 -6.45
C ILE A 110 7.60 -8.09 -5.89
N SER A 111 7.77 -8.08 -4.58
CA SER A 111 8.46 -9.13 -3.84
C SER A 111 7.55 -9.69 -2.76
N ALA A 112 7.62 -11.00 -2.57
CA ALA A 112 7.00 -11.70 -1.44
C ALA A 112 8.05 -12.19 -0.43
N GLU A 113 9.31 -11.78 -0.60
CA GLU A 113 10.43 -12.22 0.23
C GLU A 113 10.54 -11.37 1.49
N ILE A 114 10.96 -12.01 2.58
CA ILE A 114 11.39 -11.29 3.77
C ILE A 114 12.79 -10.74 3.46
N PRO A 115 13.02 -9.42 3.59
CA PRO A 115 14.33 -8.83 3.33
C PRO A 115 15.44 -9.51 4.13
N ASP A 116 16.63 -9.66 3.58
CA ASP A 116 17.75 -10.24 4.30
C ASP A 116 18.20 -9.34 5.47
N LEU A 117 18.40 -9.93 6.65
CA LEU A 117 18.76 -9.20 7.87
C LEU A 117 20.13 -8.52 7.77
N ALA A 118 21.09 -9.10 7.04
CA ALA A 118 22.40 -8.52 6.82
C ALA A 118 22.38 -7.39 5.78
N LEU A 119 21.48 -7.46 4.79
CA LEU A 119 21.40 -6.45 3.71
C LEU A 119 20.50 -5.26 4.05
N ASP A 120 19.32 -5.47 4.64
CA ASP A 120 18.42 -4.39 5.09
C ASP A 120 17.78 -4.77 6.44
N PRO A 121 18.52 -4.64 7.55
CA PRO A 121 18.02 -5.00 8.88
C PRO A 121 16.80 -4.18 9.29
N PHE A 122 16.70 -2.93 8.81
CA PHE A 122 15.58 -2.05 9.12
C PHE A 122 14.29 -2.53 8.46
N LEU A 123 14.33 -2.82 7.15
CA LEU A 123 13.17 -3.35 6.45
C LEU A 123 12.84 -4.77 6.95
N HIS A 124 13.84 -5.60 7.23
CA HIS A 124 13.64 -6.93 7.82
C HIS A 124 12.81 -6.84 9.11
N GLU A 125 13.20 -5.98 10.05
CA GLU A 125 12.49 -5.83 11.32
C GLU A 125 11.08 -5.24 11.13
N ILE A 126 10.90 -4.28 10.22
CA ILE A 126 9.56 -3.74 9.89
C ILE A 126 8.66 -4.84 9.33
N ILE A 127 9.14 -5.61 8.36
CA ILE A 127 8.36 -6.69 7.75
C ILE A 127 8.05 -7.71 8.84
N LYS A 128 9.05 -8.25 9.53
CA LYS A 128 8.86 -9.25 10.59
C LYS A 128 7.87 -8.82 11.67
N LYS A 129 7.92 -7.55 12.12
CA LYS A 129 7.00 -7.03 13.15
C LYS A 129 5.54 -6.91 12.68
N ASN A 130 5.33 -6.65 11.38
CA ASN A 130 4.01 -6.49 10.78
C ASN A 130 3.47 -7.78 10.15
N THR A 131 4.29 -8.82 10.10
CA THR A 131 4.06 -10.10 9.42
C THR A 131 4.05 -11.21 10.49
N GLN A 132 2.95 -11.37 11.25
CA GLN A 132 2.83 -12.33 12.38
C GLN A 132 1.75 -13.41 12.16
N PRO A 133 1.76 -14.53 12.91
CA PRO A 133 2.38 -15.83 12.63
C PRO A 133 1.65 -16.71 11.57
N LEU A 134 0.57 -16.25 10.93
CA LEU A 134 -0.15 -17.00 9.87
C LEU A 134 0.64 -17.13 8.56
N TRP A 135 1.75 -16.41 8.45
CA TRP A 135 2.69 -16.45 7.32
C TRP A 135 3.39 -17.80 7.15
N ARG A 136 3.47 -18.62 8.20
CA ARG A 136 4.03 -19.97 8.10
C ARG A 136 3.09 -20.94 7.35
N GLU A 137 1.79 -20.68 7.31
CA GLU A 137 0.79 -21.54 6.64
C GLU A 137 0.25 -20.95 5.33
N LEU A 138 0.24 -19.62 5.16
CA LEU A 138 -0.38 -18.99 3.99
C LEU A 138 0.65 -18.38 3.03
N ARG A 139 1.19 -19.21 2.15
CA ARG A 139 2.01 -18.83 0.96
C ARG A 139 1.29 -17.96 -0.09
N LYS A 140 0.17 -17.29 0.22
CA LYS A 140 -0.59 -16.52 -0.78
C LYS A 140 -1.15 -15.22 -0.18
N LYS A 141 -0.68 -14.08 -0.74
CA LYS A 141 -1.29 -12.72 -0.69
C LYS A 141 -0.76 -11.71 0.36
N VAL A 142 0.54 -11.46 0.41
CA VAL A 142 1.00 -10.06 0.60
C VAL A 142 1.97 -9.74 -0.51
N MET A 143 1.70 -8.63 -1.20
CA MET A 143 2.60 -8.01 -2.16
C MET A 143 3.35 -6.92 -1.41
N LEU A 144 4.65 -7.09 -1.20
CA LEU A 144 5.53 -6.01 -0.77
C LEU A 144 6.11 -5.36 -2.01
N VAL A 145 6.01 -4.04 -2.07
CA VAL A 145 6.63 -3.23 -3.12
C VAL A 145 8.11 -3.15 -2.78
N LYS A 146 8.95 -3.62 -3.70
CA LYS A 146 10.41 -3.47 -3.57
C LYS A 146 10.73 -1.97 -3.48
N ARG A 147 11.59 -1.55 -2.55
CA ARG A 147 12.02 -0.14 -2.53
C ARG A 147 12.61 0.17 -3.92
N PRO A 148 12.22 1.27 -4.57
CA PRO A 148 12.99 1.76 -5.71
C PRO A 148 14.42 1.99 -5.21
N HIS A 149 15.41 1.51 -5.97
CA HIS A 149 16.78 1.95 -5.78
C HIS A 149 16.78 3.48 -5.95
N LEU A 150 16.78 4.24 -4.85
CA LEU A 150 17.15 5.65 -4.92
C LEU A 150 18.58 5.65 -5.45
N HIS A 151 18.74 5.98 -6.73
CA HIS A 151 20.04 6.21 -7.32
C HIS A 151 20.75 7.26 -6.46
N LYS A 152 21.75 6.82 -5.70
CA LYS A 152 22.83 7.69 -5.22
C LYS A 152 23.58 8.16 -6.45
N GLY A 153 23.46 9.44 -6.77
CA GLY A 153 24.19 10.03 -7.88
C GLY A 153 23.67 11.42 -8.26
N LEU A 154 23.86 12.41 -7.38
CA LEU A 154 24.13 13.77 -7.87
C LEU A 154 25.65 13.91 -7.98
N PRO A 155 26.22 14.29 -9.14
CA PRO A 155 27.58 14.78 -9.21
C PRO A 155 27.68 16.21 -8.62
N PRO A 156 28.90 16.65 -8.23
CA PRO A 156 29.14 17.93 -7.56
C PRO A 156 28.79 19.15 -8.40
#